data_AF-X1ADI7-F1
#
_entry.id   AF-X1ADI7-F1
#
_cell.length_a   1.000
_cell.length_b   1.000
_cell.length_c   1.000
_cell.angle_alpha   90.00
_cell.angle_beta   90.00
_cell.angle_gamma   90.00
#
_symmetry.space_group_name_H-M   'P 1'
#
loop_
_entity.id
_entity.type
_entity.pdbx_description
1 polymer ?
#
loop_
_entity_poly.entity_id
_entity_poly.type
_entity_poly.pdbx_seq_one_letter_code
_entity_poly.pdbx_strand_id
1 'polypeptide(L)'
;MFSFLYGIDHNIDPVQGSAGIATVSTIADKDSYIIDFLPLGNYGSEEEFWVIWDLAVLKGKRTAFLHFPFTDKPDNVIKVEIRIYFEIHIGPVDFQIFTVNVDWGEDTINWFNAPIGETFILKDEISENGFYTFDVTDFIQGEDGFSILIHDPTINNAKFRNEAGDVGPVNDSIQIIYSQPFDTIIKINNGSDNTYSMFITLDITAELAQEMCFRNGTDGVWTSWEPYNTTKNLYLEGSEEGQIYSIYAKFRNIFGETQPKSDDIIYAIYREFWNNEIDIELNELNIILTIIFIGGLVIIAIMVKKGR
;
A
#
# COMPACT_ATOMS: atom_id res chain seq x y z
N MET A 1 -1.12 39.07 15.13
CA MET A 1 -2.38 38.63 15.76
C MET A 1 -3.05 37.71 14.76
N PHE A 2 -3.04 36.40 15.02
CA PHE A 2 -3.73 35.37 14.26
C PHE A 2 -4.10 34.24 15.19
N SER A 3 -5.14 33.49 14.80
CA SER A 3 -5.92 32.49 15.54
C SER A 3 -6.43 31.39 14.61
N PHE A 4 -6.59 30.16 15.11
CA PHE A 4 -7.30 29.08 14.40
C PHE A 4 -8.57 28.60 15.12
N LEU A 5 -9.57 28.21 14.30
CA LEU A 5 -10.84 27.63 14.73
C LEU A 5 -11.12 26.34 13.92
N TYR A 6 -11.53 25.31 14.65
CA TYR A 6 -11.88 23.95 14.23
C TYR A 6 -12.65 23.83 12.89
N GLY A 7 -12.29 22.83 12.07
CA GLY A 7 -13.06 22.41 10.90
C GLY A 7 -12.61 21.07 10.32
N ILE A 8 -13.49 20.08 10.41
CA ILE A 8 -13.37 18.70 9.87
C ILE A 8 -13.75 18.72 8.38
N ASP A 9 -12.89 18.19 7.50
CA ASP A 9 -13.30 17.75 6.16
C ASP A 9 -13.46 16.23 6.15
N HIS A 10 -14.68 15.77 6.46
CA HIS A 10 -15.13 14.42 6.21
C HIS A 10 -15.66 14.38 4.78
N ASN A 11 -14.93 13.74 3.85
CA ASN A 11 -15.51 13.35 2.57
C ASN A 11 -15.53 11.83 2.47
N ILE A 12 -16.70 11.25 2.79
CA ILE A 12 -17.03 9.86 2.52
C ILE A 12 -17.77 9.83 1.19
N ASP A 13 -17.19 9.14 0.20
CA ASP A 13 -17.91 8.11 -0.58
C ASP A 13 -17.01 7.51 -1.67
N PRO A 14 -16.69 6.20 -1.62
CA PRO A 14 -16.53 5.41 -2.82
C PRO A 14 -17.82 4.64 -3.09
N VAL A 15 -18.57 5.10 -4.08
CA VAL A 15 -19.64 4.33 -4.71
C VAL A 15 -19.04 3.02 -5.26
N GLN A 16 -19.69 1.90 -4.94
CA GLN A 16 -19.31 0.56 -5.37
C GLN A 16 -18.96 0.50 -6.86
N GLY A 17 -17.74 0.07 -7.19
CA GLY A 17 -17.42 -0.39 -8.55
C GLY A 17 -16.04 -0.07 -9.11
N SER A 18 -15.29 0.86 -8.53
CA SER A 18 -13.94 1.23 -9.02
C SER A 18 -12.97 1.25 -7.85
N ALA A 19 -11.69 0.94 -8.09
CA ALA A 19 -10.63 0.93 -7.09
C ALA A 19 -10.56 2.26 -6.32
N GLY A 20 -11.27 2.33 -5.20
CA GLY A 20 -11.47 3.56 -4.45
C GLY A 20 -10.23 3.82 -3.60
N ILE A 21 -9.43 4.79 -4.02
CA ILE A 21 -8.49 5.48 -3.14
C ILE A 21 -9.33 6.27 -2.15
N ALA A 22 -9.12 6.06 -0.85
CA ALA A 22 -9.79 6.78 0.22
C ALA A 22 -8.76 7.57 1.03
N THR A 23 -9.20 8.70 1.59
CA THR A 23 -8.36 9.65 2.33
C THR A 23 -8.94 9.91 3.70
N VAL A 24 -8.09 9.95 4.73
CA VAL A 24 -8.44 10.40 6.08
C VAL A 24 -7.51 11.54 6.43
N SER A 25 -8.04 12.55 7.12
CA SER A 25 -7.28 13.71 7.53
C SER A 25 -7.48 14.00 9.01
N THR A 26 -6.45 14.59 9.62
CA THR A 26 -6.51 15.12 10.98
C THR A 26 -5.75 16.45 11.01
N ILE A 27 -6.08 17.30 11.98
CA ILE A 27 -5.37 18.54 12.28
C ILE A 27 -4.44 18.31 13.46
N ALA A 28 -3.49 19.22 13.69
CA ALA A 28 -2.70 19.17 14.90
C ALA A 28 -3.61 19.34 16.14
N ASP A 29 -3.45 18.49 17.15
CA ASP A 29 -4.18 18.58 18.43
C ASP A 29 -3.33 19.15 19.56
N LYS A 30 -2.01 19.23 19.36
CA LYS A 30 -1.09 20.00 20.18
C LYS A 30 -0.20 20.84 19.27
N ASP A 31 -0.04 22.10 19.62
CA ASP A 31 0.99 22.96 19.06
C ASP A 31 1.72 23.73 20.17
N SER A 32 3.01 23.93 20.00
CA SER A 32 3.75 24.85 20.88
C SER A 32 5.08 25.21 20.26
N TYR A 33 5.72 26.24 20.77
CA TYR A 33 7.10 26.52 20.42
C TYR A 33 7.89 26.86 21.67
N ILE A 34 9.21 26.76 21.57
CA ILE A 34 10.14 27.17 22.63
C ILE A 34 11.02 28.30 22.12
N ILE A 35 11.53 29.10 23.05
CA ILE A 35 12.48 30.17 22.76
C ILE A 35 13.68 30.02 23.71
N ASP A 36 14.90 29.93 23.18
CA ASP A 36 16.11 29.80 24.00
C ASP A 36 16.33 30.98 24.97
N PHE A 37 15.95 32.18 24.53
CA PHE A 37 16.08 33.42 25.28
C PHE A 37 15.00 33.56 26.37
N LEU A 38 13.89 32.82 26.27
CA LEU A 38 12.83 32.75 27.26
C LEU A 38 12.63 31.28 27.68
N PRO A 39 13.61 30.68 28.37
CA PRO A 39 13.69 29.23 28.51
C PRO A 39 12.63 28.61 29.44
N LEU A 40 11.94 29.44 30.22
CA LEU A 40 10.80 29.05 31.05
C LEU A 40 9.44 29.37 30.40
N GLY A 41 9.45 29.99 29.22
CA GLY A 41 8.24 30.29 28.47
C GLY A 41 7.61 29.01 27.94
N ASN A 42 6.28 28.98 28.00
CA ASN A 42 5.43 28.03 27.32
C ASN A 42 4.50 28.82 26.42
N TYR A 43 4.25 28.30 25.22
CA TYR A 43 3.51 29.00 24.18
C TYR A 43 2.45 28.10 23.53
N GLY A 44 1.97 27.07 24.26
CA GLY A 44 0.95 26.15 23.75
C GLY A 44 -0.47 26.72 23.72
N SER A 45 -0.67 27.90 24.30
CA SER A 45 -1.94 28.64 24.20
C SER A 45 -1.85 29.83 23.25
N GLU A 46 -0.73 30.00 22.55
CA GLU A 46 -0.57 31.11 21.62
C GLU A 46 -1.36 30.82 20.36
N GLU A 47 -2.11 31.82 19.91
CA GLU A 47 -2.90 31.73 18.69
C GLU A 47 -2.00 31.80 17.42
N GLU A 48 -0.74 32.24 17.58
CA GLU A 48 0.26 32.38 16.53
C GLU A 48 1.48 31.49 16.75
N PHE A 49 1.84 30.73 15.72
CA PHE A 49 2.94 29.77 15.75
C PHE A 49 4.21 30.35 15.12
N TRP A 50 5.25 30.55 15.92
CA TRP A 50 6.48 31.19 15.47
C TRP A 50 7.61 30.17 15.34
N VAL A 51 7.93 29.77 14.11
CA VAL A 51 9.08 28.90 13.83
C VAL A 51 10.39 29.71 13.80
N ILE A 52 10.32 30.96 13.32
CA ILE A 52 11.46 31.85 13.08
C ILE A 52 11.02 33.29 13.39
N TRP A 53 11.83 34.05 14.12
CA TRP A 53 11.49 35.42 14.53
C TRP A 53 12.71 36.32 14.51
N ASP A 54 12.44 37.60 14.28
CA ASP A 54 13.48 38.47 13.82
C ASP A 54 13.54 39.89 14.45
N LEU A 55 13.30 40.04 15.74
CA LEU A 55 13.61 41.32 16.39
C LEU A 55 15.06 41.35 16.85
N ALA A 56 15.81 42.34 16.33
CA ALA A 56 17.20 42.68 16.70
C ALA A 56 17.47 42.89 18.20
N VAL A 57 16.45 42.80 19.06
CA VAL A 57 16.49 43.04 20.51
C VAL A 57 16.26 41.74 21.31
N LEU A 58 15.68 40.68 20.73
CA LEU A 58 15.42 39.40 21.39
C LEU A 58 15.80 38.25 20.45
N LYS A 59 17.08 37.83 20.53
CA LYS A 59 17.75 36.86 19.64
C LYS A 59 17.38 35.40 19.95
N GLY A 60 16.10 35.14 20.18
CA GLY A 60 15.65 33.86 20.65
C GLY A 60 15.56 32.81 19.54
N LYS A 61 16.38 31.74 19.54
CA LYS A 61 16.16 30.58 18.66
C LYS A 61 14.80 29.99 19.00
N ARG A 62 13.97 29.82 17.96
CA ARG A 62 12.68 29.17 18.06
C ARG A 62 12.73 27.75 17.54
N THR A 63 11.95 26.89 18.17
CA THR A 63 11.70 25.53 17.69
C THR A 63 10.26 25.23 17.97
N ALA A 64 9.56 24.88 16.91
CA ALA A 64 8.15 24.67 16.85
C ALA A 64 7.88 23.16 16.97
N PHE A 65 6.78 22.79 17.63
CA PHE A 65 6.35 21.41 17.86
C PHE A 65 4.89 21.29 17.45
N LEU A 66 4.57 20.25 16.69
CA LEU A 66 3.21 19.90 16.28
C LEU A 66 2.98 18.43 16.58
N HIS A 67 1.81 18.08 17.11
CA HIS A 67 1.34 16.71 17.27
C HIS A 67 0.08 16.52 16.46
N PHE A 68 0.05 15.44 15.69
CA PHE A 68 -1.11 15.02 14.91
C PHE A 68 -1.62 13.69 15.48
N PRO A 69 -2.87 13.62 15.95
CA PRO A 69 -3.41 12.39 16.51
C PRO A 69 -3.88 11.45 15.40
N PHE A 70 -3.59 10.16 15.54
CA PHE A 70 -3.87 9.12 14.56
C PHE A 70 -4.63 7.92 15.14
N THR A 71 -5.61 8.18 16.01
CA THR A 71 -6.42 7.11 16.62
C THR A 71 -7.22 6.30 15.58
N ASP A 72 -7.49 6.88 14.42
CA ASP A 72 -8.32 6.30 13.37
C ASP A 72 -7.48 5.84 12.16
N LYS A 73 -6.16 5.63 12.37
CA LYS A 73 -5.22 5.28 11.30
C LYS A 73 -5.57 3.92 10.69
N PRO A 74 -5.65 3.81 9.36
CA PRO A 74 -5.78 2.52 8.69
C PRO A 74 -4.50 1.66 8.84
N ASP A 75 -4.67 0.33 8.82
CA ASP A 75 -3.53 -0.62 8.86
C ASP A 75 -2.68 -0.57 7.56
N ASN A 76 -3.31 -0.26 6.42
CA ASN A 76 -2.71 -0.33 5.09
C ASN A 76 -2.50 1.07 4.49
N VAL A 77 -1.66 1.87 5.14
CA VAL A 77 -1.26 3.21 4.68
C VAL A 77 -0.36 3.08 3.44
N ILE A 78 -0.72 3.72 2.33
CA ILE A 78 0.11 3.76 1.12
C ILE A 78 0.88 5.07 0.96
N LYS A 79 0.36 6.15 1.54
CA LYS A 79 1.00 7.46 1.53
C LYS A 79 0.52 8.30 2.72
N VAL A 80 1.42 9.09 3.30
CA VAL A 80 1.08 10.12 4.28
C VAL A 80 1.75 11.44 3.91
N GLU A 81 0.97 12.51 3.91
CA GLU A 81 1.45 13.85 3.60
C GLU A 81 1.06 14.83 4.71
N ILE A 82 2.04 15.49 5.34
CA ILE A 82 1.76 16.68 6.15
C ILE A 82 1.59 17.88 5.24
N ARG A 83 0.59 18.72 5.51
CA ARG A 83 0.36 19.99 4.87
C ARG A 83 0.41 21.09 5.93
N ILE A 84 1.38 21.98 5.78
CA ILE A 84 1.65 23.08 6.70
C ILE A 84 1.51 24.38 5.94
N TYR A 85 0.77 25.33 6.51
CA TYR A 85 0.70 26.68 6.02
C TYR A 85 1.84 27.51 6.59
N PHE A 86 2.57 28.16 5.70
CA PHE A 86 3.60 29.12 6.09
C PHE A 86 3.18 30.52 5.67
N GLU A 87 3.35 31.47 6.60
CA GLU A 87 3.29 32.89 6.32
C GLU A 87 4.71 33.46 6.31
N ILE A 88 5.11 34.03 5.17
CA ILE A 88 6.36 34.73 4.98
C ILE A 88 6.09 36.21 4.97
N HIS A 89 6.69 36.88 5.95
CA HIS A 89 6.76 38.32 5.91
C HIS A 89 7.95 38.81 5.09
N ILE A 90 9.11 38.15 5.20
CA ILE A 90 10.35 38.62 4.55
C ILE A 90 11.26 37.49 4.11
N GLY A 91 11.58 37.52 2.81
CA GLY A 91 12.60 36.70 2.16
C GLY A 91 12.25 35.22 2.13
N PRO A 92 12.97 34.45 1.32
CA PRO A 92 12.92 33.01 1.48
C PRO A 92 13.49 32.61 2.83
N VAL A 93 12.87 31.61 3.47
CA VAL A 93 13.26 31.12 4.78
C VAL A 93 13.54 29.62 4.71
N ASP A 94 14.76 29.26 5.06
CA ASP A 94 15.19 27.86 5.23
C ASP A 94 14.57 27.28 6.51
N PHE A 95 14.09 26.04 6.46
CA PHE A 95 13.66 25.29 7.64
C PHE A 95 14.07 23.82 7.56
N GLN A 96 14.09 23.15 8.70
CA GLN A 96 14.23 21.71 8.81
C GLN A 96 13.10 21.12 9.64
N ILE A 97 12.68 19.91 9.27
CA ILE A 97 11.69 19.12 10.02
C ILE A 97 12.35 17.83 10.52
N PHE A 98 12.09 17.50 11.78
CA PHE A 98 12.48 16.24 12.40
C PHE A 98 11.28 15.57 13.07
N THR A 99 11.32 14.25 13.22
CA THR A 99 10.37 13.53 14.08
C THR A 99 10.66 13.80 15.56
N VAL A 100 9.61 13.70 16.37
CA VAL A 100 9.65 13.74 17.84
C VAL A 100 8.99 12.47 18.36
N ASN A 101 9.79 11.57 18.94
CA ASN A 101 9.36 10.23 19.36
C ASN A 101 9.13 10.11 20.88
N VAL A 102 8.89 11.25 21.54
CA VAL A 102 8.56 11.32 22.96
C VAL A 102 7.33 12.17 23.15
N ASP A 103 6.47 11.77 24.09
CA ASP A 103 5.29 12.56 24.43
C ASP A 103 5.71 13.91 25.04
N TRP A 104 4.99 14.96 24.66
CA TRP A 104 5.18 16.32 25.16
C TRP A 104 3.80 16.94 25.41
N GLY A 105 3.76 17.79 26.43
CA GLY A 105 2.54 18.51 26.80
C GLY A 105 2.57 19.93 26.25
N GLU A 106 1.56 20.27 25.46
CA GLU A 106 1.30 21.60 24.91
C GLU A 106 1.48 22.72 25.93
N ASP A 107 0.85 22.60 27.11
CA ASP A 107 0.88 23.60 28.19
C ASP A 107 2.11 23.52 29.11
N THR A 108 3.02 22.57 28.86
CA THR A 108 4.14 22.27 29.79
C THR A 108 5.51 22.34 29.15
N ILE A 109 5.59 22.27 27.82
CA ILE A 109 6.84 22.32 27.07
C ILE A 109 7.50 23.69 27.23
N ASN A 110 8.81 23.68 27.43
CA ASN A 110 9.70 24.82 27.58
C ASN A 110 11.11 24.39 27.14
N TRP A 111 12.07 25.32 27.15
CA TRP A 111 13.42 25.04 26.65
C TRP A 111 14.13 23.88 27.37
N PHE A 112 13.88 23.67 28.66
CA PHE A 112 14.59 22.66 29.45
C PHE A 112 14.02 21.24 29.30
N ASN A 113 12.75 21.11 28.92
CA ASN A 113 12.08 19.81 28.78
C ASN A 113 11.65 19.50 27.34
N ALA A 114 11.95 20.40 26.39
CA ALA A 114 11.64 20.18 24.99
C ALA A 114 12.31 18.91 24.44
N PRO A 115 11.55 18.09 23.70
CA PRO A 115 12.13 16.99 22.95
C PRO A 115 13.20 17.44 21.96
N ILE A 116 14.17 16.57 21.72
CA ILE A 116 15.11 16.74 20.61
C ILE A 116 14.55 16.05 19.37
N GLY A 117 14.91 16.58 18.19
CA GLY A 117 14.56 15.96 16.92
C GLY A 117 15.42 14.72 16.72
N GLU A 118 14.80 13.56 16.58
CA GLU A 118 15.54 12.30 16.49
C GLU A 118 15.90 11.96 15.04
N THR A 119 14.90 12.01 14.16
CA THR A 119 15.06 11.62 12.75
C THR A 119 14.80 12.80 11.84
N PHE A 120 15.76 13.13 10.98
CA PHE A 120 15.60 14.15 9.95
C PHE A 120 14.58 13.70 8.91
N ILE A 121 13.56 14.53 8.67
CA ILE A 121 12.58 14.32 7.61
C ILE A 121 13.07 15.03 6.34
N LEU A 122 13.19 16.36 6.41
CA LEU A 122 13.57 17.18 5.26
C LEU A 122 14.11 18.56 5.66
N LYS A 123 14.71 19.22 4.67
CA LYS A 123 15.04 20.65 4.64
C LYS A 123 14.42 21.22 3.38
N ASP A 124 13.79 22.37 3.47
CA ASP A 124 13.32 23.12 2.30
C ASP A 124 13.40 24.64 2.54
N GLU A 125 13.13 25.39 1.49
CA GLU A 125 13.06 26.85 1.48
C GLU A 125 11.61 27.28 1.17
N ILE A 126 11.04 28.10 2.04
CA ILE A 126 9.71 28.67 1.85
C ILE A 126 9.94 30.03 1.22
N SER A 127 9.28 30.34 0.10
CA SER A 127 9.49 31.60 -0.64
C SER A 127 8.24 32.47 -0.76
N GLU A 128 7.06 31.91 -0.48
CA GLU A 128 5.78 32.60 -0.52
C GLU A 128 4.81 32.07 0.53
N ASN A 129 3.78 32.85 0.84
CA ASN A 129 2.72 32.40 1.74
C ASN A 129 1.93 31.28 1.08
N GLY A 130 1.66 30.20 1.80
CA GLY A 130 0.89 29.11 1.23
C GLY A 130 1.02 27.79 1.97
N PHE A 131 0.27 26.82 1.48
CA PHE A 131 0.38 25.44 1.92
C PHE A 131 1.54 24.74 1.23
N TYR A 132 2.42 24.18 2.04
CA TYR A 132 3.50 23.29 1.61
C TYR A 132 3.14 21.88 2.06
N THR A 133 3.33 20.91 1.16
CA THR A 133 2.97 19.51 1.39
C THR A 133 4.22 18.66 1.35
N PHE A 134 4.41 17.82 2.37
CA PHE A 134 5.60 17.00 2.53
C PHE A 134 5.22 15.54 2.74
N ASP A 135 5.88 14.65 1.98
CA ASP A 135 5.72 13.21 2.13
C ASP A 135 6.43 12.73 3.40
N VAL A 136 5.66 12.13 4.31
CA VAL A 136 6.15 11.56 5.56
C VAL A 136 5.79 10.08 5.71
N THR A 137 5.46 9.41 4.59
CA THR A 137 4.95 8.03 4.58
C THR A 137 5.80 7.07 5.40
N ASP A 138 7.12 7.16 5.28
CA ASP A 138 8.06 6.25 5.94
C ASP A 138 8.20 6.49 7.45
N PHE A 139 7.69 7.61 7.98
CA PHE A 139 7.86 8.02 9.38
C PHE A 139 6.63 7.73 10.28
N ILE A 140 5.52 7.26 9.71
CA ILE A 140 4.23 7.07 10.42
C ILE A 140 4.05 5.59 10.86
N GLN A 141 5.14 4.88 11.18
CA GLN A 141 5.07 3.44 11.43
C GLN A 141 4.73 3.10 12.89
N GLY A 142 3.49 2.66 13.12
CA GLY A 142 3.10 1.88 14.30
C GLY A 142 2.64 2.65 15.53
N GLU A 143 2.48 3.97 15.46
CA GLU A 143 2.05 4.81 16.59
C GLU A 143 0.66 5.46 16.32
N ASP A 144 -0.09 5.73 17.40
CA ASP A 144 -1.42 6.37 17.39
C ASP A 144 -1.33 7.90 17.25
N GLY A 145 -0.15 8.43 16.91
CA GLY A 145 0.09 9.85 16.72
C GLY A 145 1.45 10.10 16.07
N PHE A 146 1.67 11.34 15.61
CA PHE A 146 2.91 11.75 14.98
C PHE A 146 3.27 13.15 15.44
N SER A 147 4.46 13.29 16.01
CA SER A 147 4.99 14.60 16.34
C SER A 147 6.17 14.97 15.47
N ILE A 148 6.20 16.25 15.12
CA ILE A 148 7.32 16.86 14.43
C ILE A 148 7.82 18.06 15.23
N LEU A 149 9.09 18.36 15.02
CA LEU A 149 9.61 19.68 15.31
C LEU A 149 10.11 20.37 14.05
N ILE A 150 10.03 21.70 14.05
CA ILE A 150 10.43 22.55 12.94
C ILE A 150 11.37 23.63 13.48
N HIS A 151 12.54 23.81 12.86
CA HIS A 151 13.46 24.88 13.24
C HIS A 151 14.32 25.39 12.08
N ASP A 152 14.88 26.58 12.27
CA ASP A 152 15.88 27.18 11.38
C ASP A 152 17.19 26.35 11.38
N PRO A 153 17.70 25.91 10.21
CA PRO A 153 18.99 25.21 10.09
C PRO A 153 20.21 26.09 10.41
N THR A 154 20.06 27.42 10.37
CA THR A 154 21.19 28.34 10.49
C THR A 154 21.47 28.72 11.93
N ILE A 155 22.76 28.68 12.27
CA ILE A 155 23.31 29.33 13.46
C ILE A 155 23.70 30.74 12.99
N ASN A 156 22.79 31.72 13.01
CA ASN A 156 23.02 33.19 13.15
C ASN A 156 22.08 34.09 12.31
N ASN A 157 21.28 34.90 13.03
CA ASN A 157 20.81 36.27 12.73
C ASN A 157 20.39 36.62 11.28
N ALA A 158 19.07 36.77 11.04
CA ALA A 158 18.54 37.83 10.16
C ALA A 158 17.97 38.98 11.05
N LYS A 159 17.31 40.02 10.50
CA LYS A 159 16.67 41.19 11.22
C LYS A 159 15.36 41.65 10.57
N PHE A 160 14.17 41.66 11.21
CA PHE A 160 12.90 42.20 10.65
C PHE A 160 11.77 42.64 11.65
N ARG A 161 10.95 43.62 11.20
CA ARG A 161 10.05 44.51 11.99
C ARG A 161 8.61 44.58 11.39
N ASN A 162 7.64 44.88 12.26
CA ASN A 162 6.15 44.86 12.20
C ASN A 162 5.37 45.71 11.15
N GLU A 163 4.16 45.25 10.72
CA GLU A 163 2.83 45.88 10.97
C GLU A 163 1.64 45.04 10.43
N ALA A 164 0.46 45.21 11.04
CA ALA A 164 -0.74 44.37 10.99
C ALA A 164 -1.60 44.45 9.71
N GLY A 165 -2.34 43.36 9.41
CA GLY A 165 -3.47 43.36 8.48
C GLY A 165 -4.08 41.96 8.27
N ASP A 166 -5.34 41.79 8.67
CA ASP A 166 -6.16 40.55 8.71
C ASP A 166 -6.12 39.62 7.48
N VAL A 167 -6.19 38.29 7.72
CA VAL A 167 -6.83 37.26 6.85
C VAL A 167 -7.31 36.05 7.70
N GLY A 168 -8.46 35.45 7.36
CA GLY A 168 -9.19 34.40 8.11
C GLY A 168 -8.54 33.00 8.22
N PRO A 169 -9.27 31.95 8.69
CA PRO A 169 -8.67 30.72 9.26
C PRO A 169 -7.92 29.84 8.25
N VAL A 170 -6.75 29.31 8.64
CA VAL A 170 -5.86 28.49 7.82
C VAL A 170 -5.33 27.26 8.61
N ASN A 171 -5.87 26.06 8.41
CA ASN A 171 -5.51 24.91 9.25
C ASN A 171 -4.37 24.06 8.66
N ASP A 172 -3.38 23.69 9.48
CA ASP A 172 -2.41 22.63 9.17
C ASP A 172 -3.10 21.25 9.28
N SER A 173 -2.87 20.37 8.30
CA SER A 173 -3.51 19.06 8.26
C SER A 173 -2.56 18.00 7.73
N ILE A 174 -2.72 16.76 8.17
CA ILE A 174 -2.02 15.61 7.61
C ILE A 174 -3.05 14.70 6.92
N GLN A 175 -2.73 14.26 5.72
CA GLN A 175 -3.57 13.41 4.88
C GLN A 175 -2.97 12.01 4.80
N ILE A 176 -3.74 11.00 5.18
CA ILE A 176 -3.41 9.58 5.03
C ILE A 176 -4.20 9.03 3.85
N ILE A 177 -3.52 8.38 2.92
CA ILE A 177 -4.11 7.71 1.76
C ILE A 177 -4.08 6.19 1.99
N TYR A 178 -5.22 5.53 1.79
CA TYR A 178 -5.40 4.07 1.90
C TYR A 178 -6.30 3.55 0.76
N SER A 179 -6.21 2.26 0.43
CA SER A 179 -6.98 1.69 -0.68
C SER A 179 -7.44 0.24 -0.42
N GLN A 180 -8.53 -0.13 -1.10
CA GLN A 180 -8.88 -1.54 -1.34
C GLN A 180 -7.71 -2.26 -2.06
N PRO A 181 -7.64 -3.60 -2.02
CA PRO A 181 -6.55 -4.30 -2.68
C PRO A 181 -6.45 -3.96 -4.16
N PHE A 182 -5.23 -3.84 -4.68
CA PHE A 182 -4.95 -3.44 -6.06
C PHE A 182 -3.81 -4.28 -6.67
N ASP A 183 -3.45 -4.01 -7.93
CA ASP A 183 -2.49 -4.80 -8.71
C ASP A 183 -2.78 -6.32 -8.69
N THR A 184 -4.07 -6.63 -8.75
CA THR A 184 -4.59 -7.99 -8.64
C THR A 184 -4.33 -8.79 -9.91
N ILE A 185 -3.58 -9.88 -9.79
CA ILE A 185 -3.27 -10.85 -10.84
C ILE A 185 -3.55 -12.26 -10.30
N ILE A 186 -4.13 -13.10 -11.15
CA ILE A 186 -4.23 -14.54 -10.95
C ILE A 186 -3.70 -15.22 -12.21
N LYS A 187 -2.90 -16.27 -12.04
CA LYS A 187 -2.41 -17.13 -13.13
C LYS A 187 -2.57 -18.59 -12.74
N ILE A 188 -3.11 -19.42 -13.63
CA ILE A 188 -3.22 -20.86 -13.43
C ILE A 188 -1.96 -21.53 -14.01
N ASN A 189 -1.27 -22.33 -13.20
CA ASN A 189 -0.04 -23.03 -13.58
C ASN A 189 0.98 -22.11 -14.24
N ASN A 190 1.24 -20.94 -13.65
CA ASN A 190 2.08 -19.89 -14.22
C ASN A 190 1.62 -19.37 -15.60
N GLY A 191 0.32 -19.35 -15.85
CA GLY A 191 -0.31 -18.85 -17.08
C GLY A 191 -0.26 -19.87 -18.23
N SER A 192 -0.40 -21.15 -17.91
CA SER A 192 -0.42 -22.20 -18.92
C SER A 192 -1.80 -22.32 -19.58
N ASP A 193 -1.84 -22.40 -20.91
CA ASP A 193 -3.09 -22.56 -21.65
C ASP A 193 -3.78 -23.91 -21.38
N ASN A 194 -3.01 -24.95 -21.02
CA ASN A 194 -3.51 -26.32 -20.87
C ASN A 194 -2.91 -27.01 -19.64
N THR A 195 -3.68 -27.92 -19.04
CA THR A 195 -3.19 -28.83 -17.99
C THR A 195 -3.58 -30.28 -18.27
N TYR A 196 -2.68 -31.21 -17.94
CA TYR A 196 -2.95 -32.65 -17.93
C TYR A 196 -3.26 -33.18 -16.53
N SER A 197 -3.38 -32.27 -15.57
CA SER A 197 -3.59 -32.54 -14.15
C SER A 197 -4.88 -31.88 -13.68
N MET A 198 -5.68 -32.62 -12.93
CA MET A 198 -6.84 -32.08 -12.21
C MET A 198 -6.42 -31.24 -11.00
N PHE A 199 -5.16 -31.34 -10.56
CA PHE A 199 -4.58 -30.45 -9.56
C PHE A 199 -3.85 -29.32 -10.26
N ILE A 200 -4.33 -28.09 -10.07
CA ILE A 200 -3.73 -26.86 -10.58
C ILE A 200 -3.19 -26.02 -9.43
N THR A 201 -2.21 -25.17 -9.74
CA THR A 201 -1.71 -24.14 -8.81
C THR A 201 -2.12 -22.78 -9.33
N LEU A 202 -2.65 -21.92 -8.46
CA LEU A 202 -2.84 -20.51 -8.74
C LEU A 202 -1.63 -19.73 -8.22
N ASP A 203 -1.04 -18.91 -9.08
CA ASP A 203 -0.09 -17.86 -8.72
C ASP A 203 -0.86 -16.54 -8.60
N ILE A 204 -0.79 -15.92 -7.42
CA ILE A 204 -1.65 -14.81 -7.02
C ILE A 204 -0.79 -13.60 -6.63
N THR A 205 -1.22 -12.43 -7.08
CA THR A 205 -0.70 -11.13 -6.63
C THR A 205 -1.88 -10.24 -6.32
N ALA A 206 -1.91 -9.62 -5.14
CA ALA A 206 -2.85 -8.58 -4.77
C ALA A 206 -2.25 -7.76 -3.63
N GLU A 207 -1.86 -6.53 -3.93
CA GLU A 207 -1.29 -5.62 -2.94
C GLU A 207 -2.34 -5.26 -1.89
N LEU A 208 -1.93 -5.22 -0.63
CA LEU A 208 -2.77 -4.92 0.55
C LEU A 208 -3.95 -5.88 0.80
N ALA A 209 -3.96 -7.07 0.18
CA ALA A 209 -4.96 -8.09 0.44
C ALA A 209 -4.72 -8.79 1.78
N GLN A 210 -5.77 -8.92 2.60
CA GLN A 210 -5.74 -9.67 3.86
C GLN A 210 -6.46 -11.02 3.72
N GLU A 211 -7.51 -11.06 2.90
CA GLU A 211 -8.30 -12.27 2.61
C GLU A 211 -8.57 -12.42 1.11
N MET A 212 -8.85 -13.65 0.69
CA MET A 212 -9.19 -14.02 -0.68
C MET A 212 -10.31 -15.05 -0.71
N CYS A 213 -11.09 -15.07 -1.79
CA CYS A 213 -12.06 -16.13 -2.08
C CYS A 213 -12.11 -16.43 -3.57
N PHE A 214 -12.59 -17.63 -3.92
CA PHE A 214 -12.55 -18.16 -5.27
C PHE A 214 -13.91 -18.66 -5.75
N ARG A 215 -14.08 -18.76 -7.06
CA ARG A 215 -15.16 -19.55 -7.68
C ARG A 215 -14.71 -20.09 -9.03
N ASN A 216 -15.37 -21.16 -9.47
CA ASN A 216 -15.23 -21.68 -10.82
C ASN A 216 -16.43 -21.24 -11.67
N GLY A 217 -16.17 -20.59 -12.80
CA GLY A 217 -17.18 -20.02 -13.70
C GLY A 217 -17.82 -18.73 -13.19
N THR A 218 -18.67 -18.13 -14.03
CA THR A 218 -19.36 -16.86 -13.73
C THR A 218 -20.54 -17.03 -12.78
N ASP A 219 -21.16 -18.21 -12.78
CA ASP A 219 -22.41 -18.49 -12.07
C ASP A 219 -22.20 -19.37 -10.84
N GLY A 220 -20.94 -19.71 -10.53
CA GLY A 220 -20.55 -20.48 -9.35
C GLY A 220 -20.71 -19.68 -8.05
N VAL A 221 -20.94 -20.42 -6.95
CA VAL A 221 -20.93 -19.86 -5.59
C VAL A 221 -19.50 -19.56 -5.18
N TRP A 222 -19.26 -18.37 -4.62
CA TRP A 222 -17.98 -18.02 -4.03
C TRP A 222 -17.67 -18.90 -2.81
N THR A 223 -16.43 -19.34 -2.68
CA THR A 223 -15.96 -19.98 -1.45
C THR A 223 -16.06 -18.99 -0.28
N SER A 224 -16.02 -19.50 0.95
CA SER A 224 -15.75 -18.65 2.10
C SER A 224 -14.42 -17.91 1.91
N TRP A 225 -14.33 -16.72 2.50
CA TRP A 225 -13.08 -15.97 2.59
C TRP A 225 -12.07 -16.74 3.43
N GLU A 226 -10.83 -16.77 2.94
CA GLU A 226 -9.68 -17.35 3.61
C GLU A 226 -8.51 -16.35 3.64
N PRO A 227 -7.52 -16.50 4.52
CA PRO A 227 -6.36 -15.59 4.56
C PRO A 227 -5.65 -15.53 3.21
N TYR A 228 -5.21 -14.33 2.84
CA TYR A 228 -4.49 -14.09 1.59
C TYR A 228 -3.20 -14.93 1.54
N ASN A 229 -2.95 -15.54 0.39
CA ASN A 229 -1.73 -16.28 0.10
C ASN A 229 -1.38 -16.09 -1.38
N THR A 230 -0.08 -16.05 -1.70
CA THR A 230 0.41 -15.89 -3.07
C THR A 230 0.28 -17.16 -3.90
N THR A 231 -0.04 -18.29 -3.26
CA THR A 231 -0.28 -19.57 -3.95
C THR A 231 -1.52 -20.27 -3.42
N LYS A 232 -2.30 -20.90 -4.31
CA LYS A 232 -3.44 -21.74 -3.94
C LYS A 232 -3.51 -22.98 -4.83
N ASN A 233 -3.52 -24.15 -4.21
CA ASN A 233 -3.80 -25.40 -4.92
C ASN A 233 -5.30 -25.62 -5.01
N LEU A 234 -5.79 -25.95 -6.22
CA LEU A 234 -7.18 -26.27 -6.48
C LEU A 234 -7.31 -27.62 -7.19
N TYR A 235 -8.41 -28.31 -6.90
CA TYR A 235 -8.81 -29.52 -7.60
C TYR A 235 -9.96 -29.21 -8.54
N LEU A 236 -9.78 -29.48 -9.83
CA LEU A 236 -10.79 -29.33 -10.87
C LEU A 236 -11.70 -30.56 -10.86
N GLU A 237 -12.73 -30.54 -10.01
CA GLU A 237 -13.69 -31.65 -9.94
C GLU A 237 -14.45 -31.81 -11.26
N GLY A 238 -14.60 -33.05 -11.71
CA GLY A 238 -15.36 -33.39 -12.92
C GLY A 238 -14.69 -33.00 -14.24
N SER A 239 -13.36 -32.95 -14.32
CA SER A 239 -12.65 -32.59 -15.54
C SER A 239 -12.88 -33.55 -16.71
N GLU A 240 -13.29 -32.97 -17.83
CA GLU A 240 -13.50 -33.63 -19.11
C GLU A 240 -12.55 -33.04 -20.16
N GLU A 241 -12.16 -33.88 -21.14
CA GLU A 241 -11.28 -33.49 -22.24
C GLU A 241 -11.82 -32.25 -22.98
N GLY A 242 -10.98 -31.21 -23.09
CA GLY A 242 -11.31 -29.98 -23.78
C GLY A 242 -12.20 -29.01 -22.98
N GLN A 243 -12.54 -29.34 -21.73
CA GLN A 243 -13.31 -28.44 -20.86
C GLN A 243 -12.47 -27.22 -20.46
N ILE A 244 -13.05 -26.03 -20.59
CA ILE A 244 -12.48 -24.77 -20.11
C ILE A 244 -12.90 -24.55 -18.66
N TYR A 245 -11.93 -24.23 -17.82
CA TYR A 245 -12.10 -23.85 -16.43
C TYR A 245 -11.71 -22.39 -16.25
N SER A 246 -12.68 -21.55 -15.87
CA SER A 246 -12.47 -20.13 -15.58
C SER A 246 -12.47 -19.90 -14.08
N ILE A 247 -11.29 -19.72 -13.50
CA ILE A 247 -11.15 -19.53 -12.06
C ILE A 247 -11.18 -18.03 -11.76
N TYR A 248 -12.19 -17.61 -11.01
CA TYR A 248 -12.29 -16.23 -10.53
C TYR A 248 -11.80 -16.13 -9.08
N ALA A 249 -11.13 -15.03 -8.78
CA ALA A 249 -10.71 -14.65 -7.43
C ALA A 249 -11.17 -13.23 -7.10
N LYS A 250 -11.48 -13.01 -5.82
CA LYS A 250 -11.64 -11.69 -5.21
C LYS A 250 -10.70 -11.57 -4.02
N PHE A 251 -10.30 -10.34 -3.74
CA PHE A 251 -9.43 -9.99 -2.64
C PHE A 251 -10.11 -8.94 -1.78
N ARG A 252 -9.87 -8.95 -0.47
CA ARG A 252 -10.39 -7.91 0.42
C ARG A 252 -9.45 -7.58 1.55
N ASN A 253 -9.69 -6.42 2.13
CA ASN A 253 -9.17 -5.98 3.42
C ASN A 253 -10.30 -5.21 4.15
N ILE A 254 -9.98 -4.60 5.28
CA ILE A 254 -10.94 -3.79 6.04
C ILE A 254 -11.51 -2.57 5.27
N PHE A 255 -10.89 -2.16 4.16
CA PHE A 255 -11.30 -1.01 3.33
C PHE A 255 -12.17 -1.38 2.13
N GLY A 256 -12.30 -2.68 1.81
CA GLY A 256 -13.21 -3.12 0.77
C GLY A 256 -12.75 -4.35 0.00
N GLU A 257 -13.55 -4.72 -1.00
CA GLU A 257 -13.34 -5.88 -1.86
C GLU A 257 -13.00 -5.44 -3.29
N THR A 258 -12.18 -6.21 -3.98
CA THR A 258 -11.85 -5.97 -5.40
C THR A 258 -12.97 -6.43 -6.33
N GLN A 259 -12.93 -5.92 -7.57
CA GLN A 259 -13.64 -6.60 -8.65
C GLN A 259 -13.02 -8.00 -8.89
N PRO A 260 -13.82 -9.00 -9.34
CA PRO A 260 -13.29 -10.31 -9.68
C PRO A 260 -12.19 -10.24 -10.73
N LYS A 261 -11.10 -10.96 -10.51
CA LYS A 261 -10.11 -11.30 -11.54
C LYS A 261 -10.22 -12.76 -11.90
N SER A 262 -9.84 -13.11 -13.12
CA SER A 262 -9.88 -14.51 -13.57
C SER A 262 -8.72 -14.86 -14.46
N ASP A 263 -8.46 -16.16 -14.51
CA ASP A 263 -7.64 -16.80 -15.52
C ASP A 263 -8.32 -18.12 -15.96
N ASP A 264 -7.98 -18.58 -17.15
CA ASP A 264 -8.59 -19.74 -17.79
C ASP A 264 -7.57 -20.85 -18.02
N ILE A 265 -8.02 -22.10 -17.92
CA ILE A 265 -7.20 -23.24 -18.34
C ILE A 265 -8.06 -24.30 -19.02
N ILE A 266 -7.50 -24.95 -20.03
CA ILE A 266 -8.12 -26.09 -20.71
C ILE A 266 -7.61 -27.38 -20.10
N TYR A 267 -8.51 -28.27 -19.69
CA TYR A 267 -8.12 -29.63 -19.30
C TYR A 267 -7.92 -30.48 -20.55
N ALA A 268 -6.73 -31.06 -20.68
CA ALA A 268 -6.36 -31.96 -21.76
C ALA A 268 -5.93 -33.33 -21.21
N ILE A 269 -6.22 -34.39 -21.94
CA ILE A 269 -5.84 -35.77 -21.67
C ILE A 269 -4.74 -36.09 -22.65
N TYR A 270 -3.61 -36.55 -22.11
CA TYR A 270 -2.48 -36.94 -22.93
C TYR A 270 -2.87 -38.08 -23.88
N ARG A 271 -2.80 -37.83 -25.19
CA ARG A 271 -2.89 -38.87 -26.22
C ARG A 271 -1.54 -39.05 -26.87
N GLU A 272 -0.83 -40.13 -26.52
CA GLU A 272 0.29 -40.57 -27.35
C GLU A 272 -0.28 -41.10 -28.68
N PHE A 273 -0.22 -40.28 -29.72
CA PHE A 273 -0.45 -40.73 -31.07
C PHE A 273 0.81 -41.50 -31.53
N TRP A 274 0.84 -42.82 -31.30
CA TRP A 274 1.77 -43.70 -32.01
C TRP A 274 1.29 -43.87 -33.46
N ASN A 275 1.56 -42.88 -34.31
CA ASN A 275 1.48 -43.05 -35.76
C ASN A 275 2.82 -43.62 -36.26
N ASN A 276 3.06 -44.90 -35.97
CA ASN A 276 4.04 -45.67 -36.71
C ASN A 276 3.28 -46.67 -37.57
N GLU A 277 3.00 -46.29 -38.82
CA GLU A 277 2.76 -47.27 -39.87
C GLU A 277 4.10 -48.02 -40.06
N ILE A 278 4.19 -49.20 -39.45
CA ILE A 278 5.32 -50.10 -39.65
C ILE A 278 4.92 -50.99 -40.84
N ASP A 279 5.29 -50.57 -42.04
CA ASP A 279 5.25 -51.43 -43.22
C ASP A 279 6.37 -52.47 -43.11
N ILE A 280 6.01 -53.69 -42.72
CA ILE A 280 6.88 -54.85 -42.79
C ILE A 280 6.45 -55.66 -44.02
N GLU A 281 7.17 -55.51 -45.12
CA GLU A 281 7.15 -56.50 -46.21
C GLU A 281 7.95 -57.73 -45.78
N LEU A 282 7.24 -58.84 -45.48
CA LEU A 282 7.86 -60.15 -45.32
C LEU A 282 7.35 -61.08 -46.40
N ASN A 283 8.20 -61.31 -47.39
CA ASN A 283 7.97 -62.31 -48.42
C ASN A 283 7.81 -63.71 -47.78
N GLU A 284 6.63 -64.30 -48.03
CA GLU A 284 6.30 -65.74 -47.96
C GLU A 284 6.03 -66.43 -46.60
N LEU A 285 5.73 -65.72 -45.49
CA LEU A 285 5.23 -66.38 -44.27
C LEU A 285 4.01 -65.69 -43.65
N ASN A 286 2.94 -66.47 -43.41
CA ASN A 286 1.76 -66.02 -42.66
C ASN A 286 2.09 -65.86 -41.16
N ILE A 287 2.52 -64.66 -40.77
CA ILE A 287 2.75 -64.27 -39.38
C ILE A 287 1.52 -63.52 -38.87
N ILE A 288 1.03 -63.92 -37.69
CA ILE A 288 0.00 -63.16 -36.96
C ILE A 288 0.72 -62.42 -35.85
N LEU A 289 0.72 -61.09 -35.93
CA LEU A 289 1.19 -60.24 -34.84
C LEU A 289 0.04 -60.03 -33.85
N THR A 290 0.30 -60.23 -32.56
CA THR A 290 -0.66 -59.87 -31.51
C THR A 290 0.03 -58.94 -30.53
N ILE A 291 -0.48 -57.71 -30.46
CA ILE A 291 0.03 -56.67 -29.58
C ILE A 291 -0.91 -56.62 -28.36
N ILE A 292 -0.34 -56.74 -27.17
CA ILE A 292 -1.09 -56.69 -25.90
C ILE A 292 -0.49 -55.57 -25.05
N PHE A 293 -1.36 -54.71 -24.53
CA PHE A 293 -0.98 -53.60 -23.66
C PHE A 293 -1.36 -53.90 -22.21
N ILE A 294 -0.38 -53.88 -21.31
CA ILE A 294 -0.61 -54.01 -19.86
C ILE A 294 0.26 -52.97 -19.14
N GLY A 295 -0.37 -51.99 -18.49
CA GLY A 295 0.29 -51.09 -17.53
C GLY A 295 1.52 -50.34 -18.02
N GLY A 296 1.50 -49.82 -19.26
CA GLY A 296 2.62 -49.04 -19.82
C GLY A 296 3.79 -49.87 -20.38
N LEU A 297 3.67 -51.20 -20.41
CA LEU A 297 4.66 -52.11 -21.00
C LEU A 297 4.12 -52.70 -22.30
N VAL A 298 4.93 -52.67 -23.36
CA VAL A 298 4.59 -53.26 -24.67
C VAL A 298 5.26 -54.62 -24.79
N ILE A 299 4.46 -55.67 -24.91
CA ILE A 299 4.93 -57.04 -25.18
C ILE A 299 4.55 -57.40 -26.61
N ILE A 300 5.55 -57.68 -27.44
CA ILE A 300 5.36 -58.10 -28.83
C ILE A 300 5.52 -59.61 -28.88
N ALA A 301 4.41 -60.34 -29.09
CA ALA A 301 4.44 -61.78 -29.31
C ALA A 301 4.33 -62.07 -30.81
N ILE A 302 5.33 -62.78 -31.34
CA ILE A 302 5.37 -63.22 -32.75
C ILE A 302 5.04 -64.71 -32.80
N MET A 303 3.91 -65.08 -33.42
CA MET A 303 3.58 -66.47 -33.70
C MET A 303 3.67 -66.75 -35.21
N VAL A 304 4.52 -67.71 -35.58
CA VAL A 304 4.66 -68.19 -36.96
C VAL A 304 3.85 -69.47 -37.12
N LYS A 305 2.84 -69.46 -37.98
CA LYS A 305 2.04 -70.66 -38.26
C LYS A 305 2.70 -71.45 -39.39
N LYS A 306 3.35 -72.56 -39.06
CA LYS A 306 3.96 -73.46 -40.06
C LYS A 306 2.84 -74.10 -40.90
N GLY A 307 2.81 -73.81 -42.20
CA GLY A 307 1.90 -74.47 -43.15
C GLY A 307 2.17 -75.97 -43.17
N ARG A 308 1.09 -76.78 -43.23
CA ARG A 308 1.15 -78.24 -43.39
C ARG A 308 1.68 -78.63 -44.76
#